data_AF-A0A846HQX5-F1
#
_entry.id   AF-A0A846HQX5-F1
#
_cell.length_a   1.000
_cell.length_b   1.000
_cell.length_c   1.000
_cell.angle_alpha   90.00
_cell.angle_beta   90.00
_cell.angle_gamma   90.00
#
_symmetry.space_group_name_H-M   'P 1'
#
loop_
_entity.id
_entity.type
_entity.pdbx_description
1 polymer ?
#
loop_
_entity_poly.entity_id
_entity_poly.type
_entity_poly.pdbx_seq_one_letter_code
_entity_poly.pdbx_strand_id
1 'polypeptide(L)'
;MESINVSGLKNNPSEALRKSHRDVVLVLNRDRPDALMVGVELAGGLDAKGVKPALATALFRDGSLSLARAARLAEMPLSEFITHVSRLGIPVVTLDADEAASDVDSLESWLASS
;
A
#
# COMPACT_ATOMS: atom_id res chain seq x y z
N MET A 1 -15.65 16.51 13.77
CA MET A 1 -15.70 15.05 13.52
C MET A 1 -17.08 14.68 13.01
N GLU A 2 -17.15 13.90 11.94
CA GLU A 2 -18.39 13.39 11.31
C GLU A 2 -18.61 11.91 11.70
N SER A 3 -19.83 11.40 11.55
CA SER A 3 -20.12 9.97 11.76
C SER A 3 -20.97 9.36 10.64
N ILE A 4 -20.74 8.08 10.35
CA ILE A 4 -21.58 7.26 9.49
C ILE A 4 -21.76 5.86 10.09
N ASN A 5 -22.85 5.18 9.77
CA ASN A 5 -22.96 3.74 10.03
C ASN A 5 -22.26 2.92 8.94
N VAL A 6 -21.81 1.70 9.26
CA VAL A 6 -21.24 0.73 8.29
C VAL A 6 -22.19 0.50 7.10
N SER A 7 -23.51 0.46 7.35
CA SER A 7 -24.51 0.37 6.27
C SER A 7 -24.49 1.59 5.34
N GLY A 8 -24.26 2.78 5.89
CA GLY A 8 -24.09 4.02 5.13
C GLY A 8 -22.82 3.99 4.28
N LEU A 9 -21.70 3.50 4.82
CA LEU A 9 -20.46 3.30 4.07
C LEU A 9 -20.65 2.33 2.90
N LYS A 10 -21.34 1.21 3.14
CA LYS A 10 -21.61 0.18 2.13
C LYS A 10 -22.54 0.68 1.02
N ASN A 11 -23.61 1.38 1.38
CA ASN A 11 -24.68 1.75 0.44
C ASN A 11 -24.45 3.11 -0.21
N ASN A 12 -23.66 3.99 0.39
CA ASN A 12 -23.35 5.32 -0.14
C ASN A 12 -21.90 5.75 0.17
N PRO A 13 -20.91 5.07 -0.42
CA PRO A 13 -19.49 5.34 -0.16
C PRO A 13 -19.09 6.75 -0.60
N SER A 14 -19.72 7.31 -1.63
CA SER A 14 -19.43 8.67 -2.12
C SER A 14 -19.77 9.74 -1.08
N GLU A 15 -20.88 9.61 -0.35
CA GLU A 15 -21.20 10.50 0.77
C GLU A 15 -20.18 10.37 1.90
N ALA A 16 -19.76 9.15 2.21
CA ALA A 16 -18.74 8.89 3.22
C ALA A 16 -17.41 9.60 2.85
N LEU A 17 -16.98 9.48 1.59
CA LEU A 17 -15.79 10.17 1.08
C LEU A 17 -15.97 11.70 1.09
N ARG A 18 -17.14 12.22 0.69
CA ARG A 18 -17.41 13.66 0.75
C ARG A 18 -17.30 14.22 2.17
N LYS A 19 -17.73 13.45 3.17
CA LYS A 19 -17.54 13.80 4.58
C LYS A 19 -16.07 13.78 4.98
N SER A 20 -15.28 12.81 4.52
CA SER A 20 -13.85 12.72 4.88
C SER A 20 -12.98 13.81 4.29
N HIS A 21 -13.41 14.48 3.22
CA HIS A 21 -12.76 15.69 2.72
C HIS A 21 -12.92 16.90 3.65
N ARG A 22 -13.91 16.89 4.54
CA ARG A 22 -14.23 18.03 5.43
C ARG A 22 -13.74 17.82 6.84
N ASP A 23 -13.81 16.60 7.34
CA ASP A 23 -13.47 16.24 8.71
C ASP A 23 -13.21 14.74 8.84
N VAL A 24 -12.63 14.30 9.94
CA VAL A 24 -12.44 12.89 10.26
C VAL A 24 -13.82 12.22 10.42
N VAL A 25 -14.01 11.07 9.79
CA VAL A 25 -15.26 10.32 9.79
C VAL A 25 -15.14 9.09 10.69
N LEU A 26 -15.93 9.06 11.76
CA LEU A 26 -16.10 7.87 12.60
C LEU A 26 -17.11 6.92 11.95
N VAL A 27 -16.67 5.70 11.65
CA VAL A 27 -17.52 4.63 11.15
C VAL A 27 -18.04 3.84 12.36
N LEU A 28 -19.36 3.79 12.50
CA LEU A 28 -20.07 3.11 13.57
C LEU A 28 -20.67 1.80 13.08
N ASN A 29 -20.53 0.74 13.85
CA ASN A 29 -21.34 -0.45 13.73
C ASN A 29 -22.46 -0.38 14.79
N ARG A 30 -23.67 0.00 14.35
CA ARG A 30 -24.79 0.39 15.22
C ARG A 30 -24.40 1.60 16.08
N ASP A 31 -24.20 1.39 17.37
CA ASP A 31 -23.87 2.39 18.37
C ASP A 31 -22.39 2.33 18.80
N ARG A 32 -21.59 1.45 18.19
CA ARG A 32 -20.18 1.26 18.56
C ARG A 32 -19.20 1.79 17.50
N PRO A 33 -18.17 2.56 17.89
CA PRO A 33 -17.02 2.87 17.04
C PRO A 33 -16.37 1.59 16.49
N ASP A 34 -16.21 1.52 15.17
CA ASP A 34 -15.64 0.37 14.46
C ASP A 34 -14.38 0.75 13.69
N ALA A 35 -14.41 1.88 12.97
CA ALA A 35 -13.25 2.39 12.23
C ALA A 35 -13.21 3.91 12.18
N LEU A 36 -12.06 4.46 11.82
CA LEU A 36 -11.86 5.88 11.55
C LEU A 36 -11.43 6.05 10.09
N MET A 37 -12.16 6.87 9.33
CA MET A 37 -11.79 7.24 7.98
C MET A 37 -11.29 8.68 7.97
N VAL A 38 -10.02 8.86 7.62
CA VAL A 38 -9.36 10.15 7.51
C VAL A 38 -9.17 10.45 6.03
N GLY A 39 -9.69 11.59 5.57
CA GLY A 39 -9.42 12.05 4.22
C GLY A 39 -7.94 12.37 4.07
N VAL A 40 -7.32 11.88 3.02
CA VAL A 40 -5.89 12.10 2.74
C VAL A 40 -5.57 13.60 2.65
N GLU A 41 -6.41 14.36 1.94
CA GLU A 41 -6.29 15.82 1.85
C GLU A 41 -6.48 16.53 3.19
N LEU A 42 -7.41 16.03 4.02
CA LEU A 42 -7.67 16.58 5.35
C LEU A 42 -6.46 16.44 6.28
N ALA A 43 -5.67 15.36 6.11
CA ALA A 43 -4.44 15.14 6.86
C ALA A 43 -3.26 16.04 6.41
N GLY A 44 -3.51 17.05 5.56
CA GLY A 44 -2.48 17.89 4.95
C GLY A 44 -1.96 17.35 3.62
N GLY A 45 -2.71 16.45 2.98
CA GLY A 45 -2.32 15.77 1.76
C GLY A 45 -1.21 14.74 1.97
N LEU A 46 -0.80 14.06 0.89
CA LEU A 46 0.44 13.27 0.88
C LEU A 46 1.64 14.10 0.36
N ASP A 47 1.47 15.41 0.25
CA ASP A 47 2.42 16.28 -0.45
C ASP A 47 3.62 16.68 0.40
N ALA A 48 3.59 16.36 1.70
CA ALA A 48 4.78 16.44 2.53
C ALA A 48 5.88 15.51 1.97
N LYS A 49 7.08 16.07 1.80
CA LYS A 49 8.22 15.37 1.20
C LYS A 49 8.46 14.03 1.91
N GLY A 50 8.38 12.94 1.16
CA GLY A 50 8.62 11.58 1.66
C GLY A 50 7.38 10.82 2.15
N VAL A 51 6.21 11.46 2.32
CA VAL A 51 4.99 10.76 2.76
C VAL A 51 4.51 9.75 1.72
N LYS A 52 4.39 10.14 0.44
CA LYS A 52 4.03 9.25 -0.67
C LYS A 52 4.97 8.01 -0.74
N PRO A 53 6.32 8.17 -0.80
CA PRO A 53 7.24 7.04 -0.75
C PRO A 53 7.11 6.16 0.50
N ALA A 54 6.96 6.75 1.69
CA ALA A 54 6.82 6.00 2.93
C ALA A 54 5.53 5.18 2.97
N LEU A 55 4.41 5.79 2.59
CA LEU A 55 3.10 5.13 2.52
C LEU A 55 3.11 4.01 1.47
N ALA A 56 3.63 4.28 0.27
CA ALA A 56 3.77 3.27 -0.78
C ALA A 56 4.64 2.09 -0.33
N THR A 57 5.74 2.37 0.38
CA THR A 57 6.65 1.35 0.92
C THR A 57 5.94 0.46 1.95
N ALA A 58 5.21 1.06 2.88
CA ALA A 58 4.44 0.32 3.88
C ALA A 58 3.35 -0.56 3.23
N LEU A 59 2.58 0.01 2.32
CA LEU A 59 1.51 -0.71 1.62
C LEU A 59 2.04 -1.83 0.71
N PHE A 60 3.22 -1.66 0.10
CA PHE A 60 3.88 -2.71 -0.67
C PHE A 60 4.36 -3.84 0.24
N ARG A 61 5.10 -3.50 1.30
CA ARG A 61 5.64 -4.48 2.25
C ARG A 61 4.56 -5.35 2.87
N ASP A 62 3.42 -4.76 3.17
CA ASP A 62 2.29 -5.45 3.80
C ASP A 62 1.39 -6.16 2.76
N GLY A 63 1.78 -6.18 1.48
CA GLY A 63 1.06 -6.84 0.39
C GLY A 63 -0.24 -6.17 -0.04
N SER A 64 -0.56 -4.99 0.52
CA SER A 64 -1.78 -4.23 0.20
C SER A 64 -1.74 -3.58 -1.19
N LEU A 65 -0.54 -3.27 -1.69
CA LEU A 65 -0.33 -2.80 -3.06
C LEU A 65 0.66 -3.70 -3.80
N SER A 66 0.37 -3.96 -5.08
CA SER A 66 1.36 -4.55 -5.98
C SER A 66 2.53 -3.58 -6.22
N LEU A 67 3.69 -4.12 -6.56
CA LEU A 67 4.92 -3.34 -6.84
C LEU A 67 4.67 -2.15 -7.78
N ALA A 68 3.99 -2.38 -8.90
CA ALA A 68 3.69 -1.33 -9.87
C ALA A 68 2.72 -0.26 -9.34
N ARG A 69 1.77 -0.62 -8.48
CA ARG A 69 0.84 0.35 -7.86
C ARG A 69 1.54 1.17 -6.78
N ALA A 70 2.41 0.53 -6.00
CA ALA A 70 3.21 1.21 -4.99
C ALA A 70 4.21 2.20 -5.63
N ALA A 71 4.90 1.80 -6.71
CA ALA A 71 5.77 2.70 -7.47
C ALA A 71 5.02 3.95 -7.98
N ARG A 72 3.81 3.76 -8.52
CA ARG A 72 2.94 4.87 -8.94
C ARG A 72 2.54 5.78 -7.78
N LEU A 73 2.16 5.22 -6.63
CA LEU A 73 1.82 6.01 -5.44
C LEU A 73 3.03 6.78 -4.90
N ALA A 74 4.22 6.20 -4.97
CA ALA A 74 5.48 6.83 -4.60
C ALA A 74 5.94 7.92 -5.60
N GLU A 75 5.26 8.06 -6.74
CA GLU A 75 5.66 8.92 -7.87
C GLU A 75 7.07 8.59 -8.40
N MET A 76 7.44 7.31 -8.36
CA MET A 76 8.74 6.80 -8.82
C MET A 76 8.58 5.93 -10.08
N PRO A 77 9.53 5.97 -11.02
CA PRO A 77 9.72 4.90 -11.99
C PRO A 77 9.82 3.54 -11.29
N LEU A 78 9.32 2.48 -11.94
CA LEU A 78 9.29 1.15 -11.35
C LEU A 78 10.67 0.66 -10.90
N SER A 79 11.71 0.87 -11.73
CA SER A 79 13.10 0.50 -11.42
C SER A 79 13.67 1.28 -10.22
N GLU A 80 13.29 2.55 -10.07
CA GLU A 80 13.69 3.36 -8.93
C GLU A 80 13.02 2.88 -7.65
N PHE A 81 11.72 2.58 -7.70
CA PHE A 81 11.00 2.04 -6.56
C PHE A 81 11.54 0.66 -6.12
N ILE A 82 11.87 -0.22 -7.08
CA ILE A 82 12.56 -1.50 -6.81
C ILE A 82 13.86 -1.25 -6.05
N THR A 83 14.69 -0.31 -6.53
CA THR A 83 15.96 0.03 -5.87
C THR A 83 15.74 0.59 -4.48
N HIS A 84 14.73 1.46 -4.31
CA HIS A 84 14.36 2.07 -3.04
C HIS A 84 13.98 1.03 -1.99
N VAL A 85 13.05 0.11 -2.30
CA VAL A 85 12.61 -0.91 -1.34
C VAL A 85 13.69 -1.96 -1.07
N SER A 86 14.52 -2.30 -2.07
CA SER A 86 15.67 -3.19 -1.88
C SER A 86 16.69 -2.60 -0.90
N ARG A 87 16.96 -1.29 -0.95
CA ARG A 87 17.84 -0.62 0.04
C ARG A 87 17.28 -0.64 1.46
N LEU A 88 15.96 -0.78 1.60
CA LEU A 88 15.29 -0.91 2.89
C LEU A 88 15.19 -2.38 3.36
N GLY A 89 15.79 -3.32 2.61
CA GLY A 89 15.74 -4.75 2.93
C GLY A 89 14.37 -5.39 2.68
N ILE A 90 13.51 -4.75 1.89
CA ILE A 90 12.19 -5.29 1.55
C ILE A 90 12.34 -6.09 0.25
N PRO A 91 12.10 -7.41 0.26
CA PRO A 91 12.22 -8.24 -0.94
C PRO A 91 11.14 -7.86 -1.97
N VAL A 92 11.56 -7.73 -3.23
CA VAL A 92 10.64 -7.48 -4.36
C VAL A 92 10.05 -8.77 -4.89
N VAL A 93 10.79 -9.87 -4.74
CA VAL A 93 10.37 -11.24 -5.04
C VAL A 93 10.49 -12.03 -3.75
N THR A 94 9.42 -12.68 -3.35
CA THR A 94 9.39 -13.60 -2.21
C THR A 94 9.39 -15.00 -2.76
N LEU A 95 10.48 -15.73 -2.51
CA LEU A 95 10.59 -17.16 -2.78
C LEU A 95 10.65 -17.88 -1.44
N ASP A 96 10.08 -19.09 -1.38
CA ASP A 96 10.41 -20.01 -0.30
C ASP A 96 11.80 -20.64 -0.52
N ALA A 97 12.24 -21.47 0.44
CA ALA A 97 13.57 -22.06 0.40
C ALA A 97 13.75 -23.05 -0.77
N ASP A 98 12.70 -23.76 -1.13
CA ASP A 98 12.73 -24.76 -2.19
C ASP A 98 12.71 -24.07 -3.55
N GLU A 99 11.89 -23.02 -3.70
CA GLU A 99 11.86 -22.15 -4.88
C GLU A 99 13.22 -21.46 -5.09
N ALA A 100 13.82 -20.91 -4.03
CA ALA A 100 15.14 -20.27 -4.12
C ALA A 100 16.25 -21.26 -4.50
N ALA A 101 16.21 -22.48 -3.96
CA ALA A 101 17.16 -23.54 -4.35
C ALA A 101 16.99 -23.93 -5.82
N SER A 102 15.75 -24.11 -6.27
CA SER A 102 15.43 -24.42 -7.67
C SER A 102 15.91 -23.34 -8.65
N ASP A 103 15.80 -22.07 -8.27
CA ASP A 103 16.29 -20.94 -9.08
C ASP A 103 17.82 -20.98 -9.20
N VAL A 104 18.54 -21.32 -8.12
CA VAL A 104 20.00 -21.47 -8.14
C VAL A 104 20.41 -22.64 -9.04
N ASP A 105 19.79 -23.81 -8.90
CA ASP A 105 20.07 -24.98 -9.74
C ASP A 105 19.84 -24.66 -11.24
N SER A 106 18.76 -23.92 -11.53
CA SER A 106 18.44 -23.47 -12.89
C SER A 106 19.52 -22.55 -13.45
N LEU A 107 20.00 -21.59 -12.65
CA LEU A 107 21.08 -20.68 -13.04
C LEU A 107 22.41 -21.41 -13.27
N GLU A 108 22.76 -22.37 -12.42
CA GLU A 108 23.98 -23.18 -12.57
C GLU A 108 23.94 -24.01 -13.86
N SER A 109 22.80 -24.64 -14.17
CA SER A 109 22.64 -25.41 -15.39
C SER A 109 22.81 -24.55 -16.66
N TRP A 110 22.29 -23.32 -16.64
CA TRP A 110 22.40 -22.38 -17.76
C TRP A 110 23.84 -21.92 -17.98
N LEU A 111 24.55 -21.58 -16.88
CA LEU A 111 25.96 -21.20 -16.92
C LEU A 111 26.86 -22.34 -17.43
N ALA A 112 26.56 -23.59 -17.06
CA ALA A 112 27.31 -24.75 -17.54
C ALA A 112 27.06 -25.08 -19.03
N SER A 113 25.95 -24.60 -19.59
CA SER A 113 25.56 -24.80 -20.99
C SER A 113 26.02 -23.69 -21.95
N SER A 114 26.60 -22.60 -21.41
CA SER A 114 27.10 -21.43 -22.16
C SER A 114 28.60 -21.51 -22.41
#